data_AF-A0A1V4ZGX0-F1
#
_entry.id   AF-A0A1V4ZGX0-F1
#
_cell.length_a   1.000
_cell.length_b   1.000
_cell.length_c   1.000
_cell.angle_alpha   90.00
_cell.angle_beta   90.00
_cell.angle_gamma   90.00
#
_symmetry.space_group_name_H-M   'P 1'
#
loop_
_entity.id
_entity.type
_entity.pdbx_description
1 polymer ?
#
loop_
_entity_poly.entity_id
_entity_poly.type
_entity_poly.pdbx_seq_one_letter_code
_entity_poly.pdbx_strand_id
1 'polypeptide(L)'
;MEIAKYAAVCLQAISVSILGMTFLGIRSDAVPRIVQPLFLVPWYVYVVLFLILLVVVITTKEKIRQIGNAPPAPPALQRIDTISYRNVNWDILAPAQHPKESAADYARRLPGIAEIRIPPKCPKCGIELEERKAMLFGHIWQCVSCGFTKRNRDTFTTEAGRAAKVWKGKVEAGAAAAGAAAAAPLSSPPAAPAGPADKKESQ
;
A
#
# COMPACT_ATOMS: atom_id res chain seq x y z
N MET A 1 -27.14 3.98 -8.01
CA MET A 1 -26.26 5.15 -8.29
C MET A 1 -26.44 5.73 -9.70
N GLU A 2 -27.27 5.13 -10.58
CA GLU A 2 -27.44 5.62 -11.96
C GLU A 2 -28.49 6.72 -12.10
N ILE A 3 -29.55 6.69 -11.29
CA ILE A 3 -30.64 7.69 -11.31
C ILE A 3 -30.11 9.11 -11.04
N ALA A 4 -29.12 9.25 -10.14
CA ALA A 4 -28.49 10.53 -9.84
C ALA A 4 -27.66 11.10 -11.02
N LYS A 5 -27.11 10.21 -11.88
CA LYS A 5 -26.37 10.64 -13.08
C LYS A 5 -27.33 11.19 -14.14
N TYR A 6 -28.46 10.53 -14.35
CA TYR A 6 -29.47 10.99 -15.31
C TYR A 6 -30.13 12.31 -14.87
N ALA A 7 -30.37 12.48 -13.56
CA ALA A 7 -30.91 13.74 -13.03
C ALA A 7 -29.98 14.94 -13.28
N ALA A 8 -28.67 14.76 -13.09
CA ALA A 8 -27.68 15.82 -13.33
C ALA A 8 -27.58 16.21 -14.81
N VAL A 9 -27.64 15.22 -15.72
CA VAL A 9 -27.60 15.47 -17.17
C VAL A 9 -28.87 16.16 -17.66
N CYS A 10 -30.05 15.76 -17.17
CA CYS A 10 -31.31 16.44 -17.48
C CYS A 10 -31.30 17.90 -17.01
N LEU A 11 -30.79 18.17 -15.79
CA LEU A 11 -30.71 19.53 -15.27
C LEU A 11 -29.78 20.43 -16.09
N GLN A 12 -28.64 19.88 -16.55
CA GLN A 12 -27.75 20.59 -17.46
C GLN A 12 -28.40 20.88 -18.81
N ALA A 13 -29.07 19.89 -19.42
CA ALA A 13 -29.77 20.08 -20.68
C ALA A 13 -30.83 21.18 -20.58
N ILE A 14 -31.63 21.18 -19.51
CA ILE A 14 -32.65 22.21 -19.25
C ILE A 14 -31.99 23.59 -19.08
N SER A 15 -30.89 23.68 -18.33
CA SER A 15 -30.19 24.97 -18.12
C SER A 15 -29.63 25.56 -19.43
N VAL A 16 -29.07 24.72 -20.31
CA VAL A 16 -28.52 25.13 -21.61
C VAL A 16 -29.64 25.53 -22.57
N SER A 17 -30.76 24.81 -22.57
CA SER A 17 -31.94 25.17 -23.36
C SER A 17 -32.53 26.52 -22.95
N ILE A 18 -32.63 26.79 -21.63
CA ILE A 18 -33.09 28.09 -21.12
C ILE A 18 -32.11 29.20 -21.54
N LEU A 19 -30.80 28.99 -21.36
CA LEU A 19 -29.79 29.97 -21.76
C LEU A 19 -29.85 30.29 -23.26
N GLY A 20 -30.01 29.27 -24.10
CA GLY A 20 -30.14 29.40 -25.55
C GLY A 20 -31.40 30.17 -25.97
N MET A 21 -32.55 29.89 -25.35
CA MET A 21 -33.79 30.64 -25.58
C MET A 21 -33.67 32.11 -25.17
N THR A 22 -32.92 32.38 -24.10
CA THR A 22 -32.66 33.76 -23.64
C THR A 22 -31.73 34.50 -24.60
N PHE A 23 -30.73 33.80 -25.17
CA PHE A 23 -29.75 34.38 -26.10
C PHE A 23 -30.33 34.64 -27.50
N LEU A 24 -31.29 33.82 -27.93
CA LEU A 24 -31.98 33.97 -29.23
C LEU A 24 -32.94 35.17 -29.28
N GLY A 25 -33.07 35.95 -28.21
CA GLY A 25 -33.83 37.21 -28.22
C GLY A 25 -35.31 37.00 -28.53
N ILE A 26 -35.87 35.84 -28.15
CA ILE A 26 -37.30 35.58 -28.29
C ILE A 26 -38.02 36.64 -27.45
N ARG A 27 -38.78 37.52 -28.12
CA ARG A 27 -39.54 38.60 -27.47
C ARG A 27 -40.47 37.98 -26.43
N SER A 28 -40.49 38.56 -25.22
CA SER A 28 -41.21 38.01 -24.05
C SER A 28 -42.72 37.90 -24.22
N ASP A 29 -43.26 38.47 -25.30
CA ASP A 29 -44.70 38.57 -25.55
C ASP A 29 -45.34 37.21 -25.88
N ALA A 30 -44.54 36.20 -26.24
CA ALA A 30 -45.00 34.85 -26.54
C ALA A 30 -44.85 33.86 -25.35
N VAL A 31 -44.36 34.31 -24.19
CA VAL A 31 -44.00 33.42 -23.08
C VAL A 31 -45.14 33.37 -22.04
N PRO A 32 -45.54 32.17 -21.55
CA PRO A 32 -46.58 32.07 -20.53
C PRO A 32 -46.23 32.82 -19.24
N ARG A 33 -47.22 33.47 -18.61
CA ARG A 33 -47.04 34.29 -17.38
C ARG A 33 -46.28 33.58 -16.25
N ILE A 34 -46.32 32.26 -16.20
CA ILE A 34 -45.64 31.43 -15.18
C ILE A 34 -44.11 31.55 -15.26
N VAL A 35 -43.54 31.81 -16.45
CA VAL A 35 -42.07 31.89 -16.65
C VAL A 35 -41.54 33.33 -16.61
N GLN A 36 -42.43 34.32 -16.58
CA GLN A 36 -42.09 35.74 -16.52
C GLN A 36 -41.15 36.13 -15.36
N PRO A 37 -41.28 35.60 -14.12
CA PRO A 37 -40.34 35.94 -13.04
C PRO A 37 -38.92 35.42 -13.28
N LEU A 38 -38.70 34.39 -14.11
CA LEU A 38 -37.34 33.97 -14.47
C LEU A 38 -36.61 35.05 -15.29
N PHE A 39 -37.32 35.78 -16.16
CA PHE A 39 -36.73 36.84 -16.96
C PHE A 39 -36.42 38.12 -16.16
N LEU A 40 -36.96 38.23 -14.94
CA LEU A 40 -36.64 39.33 -14.02
C LEU A 40 -35.25 39.14 -13.37
N VAL A 41 -34.74 37.92 -13.35
CA VAL A 41 -33.41 37.63 -12.82
C VAL A 41 -32.37 38.07 -13.86
N PRO A 42 -31.39 38.90 -13.47
CA PRO A 42 -30.36 39.34 -14.40
C PRO A 42 -29.60 38.16 -15.01
N TRP A 43 -29.37 38.22 -16.32
CA TRP A 43 -28.78 37.13 -17.12
C TRP A 43 -27.44 36.60 -16.55
N TYR A 44 -26.65 37.45 -15.90
CA TYR A 44 -25.36 37.08 -15.31
C TYR A 44 -25.49 36.04 -14.18
N VAL A 45 -26.61 35.98 -13.47
CA VAL A 45 -26.84 35.00 -12.39
C VAL A 45 -26.83 33.58 -12.96
N TYR A 46 -27.41 33.40 -14.14
CA TYR A 46 -27.41 32.11 -14.84
C TYR A 46 -26.00 31.69 -15.28
N VAL A 47 -25.20 32.64 -15.75
CA VAL A 47 -23.80 32.40 -16.14
C VAL A 47 -22.97 31.95 -14.93
N VAL A 48 -23.12 32.62 -13.78
CA VAL A 48 -22.42 32.24 -12.54
C VAL A 48 -22.82 30.84 -12.09
N LEU A 49 -24.12 30.52 -12.09
CA LEU A 49 -24.62 29.20 -11.69
C LEU A 49 -24.12 28.09 -12.62
N PHE A 50 -24.05 28.35 -13.93
CA PHE A 50 -23.48 27.43 -14.91
C PHE A 50 -21.99 27.17 -14.66
N LEU A 51 -21.20 28.22 -14.39
CA LEU A 51 -19.78 28.07 -14.07
C LEU A 51 -19.55 27.23 -12.80
N ILE A 52 -20.35 27.44 -11.75
CA ILE A 52 -20.29 26.63 -10.52
C ILE A 52 -20.58 25.16 -10.82
N LEU A 53 -21.64 24.87 -11.58
CA LEU A 53 -21.97 23.48 -11.97
C LEU A 53 -20.85 22.84 -12.80
N LEU A 54 -20.22 23.61 -13.70
CA LEU A 54 -19.12 23.12 -14.52
C LEU A 54 -17.91 22.73 -13.66
N VAL A 55 -17.55 23.56 -12.68
CA VAL A 55 -16.47 23.24 -11.70
C VAL A 55 -16.79 21.98 -10.90
N VAL A 56 -18.03 21.80 -10.44
CA VAL A 56 -18.44 20.58 -9.71
C VAL A 56 -18.33 19.33 -10.59
N VAL A 57 -18.72 19.42 -11.87
CA VAL A 57 -18.62 18.28 -12.80
C VAL A 57 -17.16 17.92 -13.11
N ILE A 58 -16.28 18.92 -13.29
CA ILE A 58 -14.85 18.66 -13.51
C ILE A 58 -14.22 17.98 -12.29
N THR A 59 -14.44 18.54 -11.10
CA THR A 59 -13.86 18.02 -9.85
C THR A 59 -14.38 16.63 -9.48
N THR A 60 -15.65 16.33 -9.77
CA THR A 60 -16.22 14.99 -9.57
C THR A 60 -15.70 13.97 -10.59
N LYS A 61 -15.45 14.36 -11.84
CA LYS A 61 -14.90 13.48 -12.89
C LYS A 61 -13.46 13.07 -12.60
N GLU A 62 -12.64 13.95 -12.02
CA GLU A 62 -11.29 13.60 -11.55
C GLU A 62 -11.31 12.57 -10.43
N LYS A 63 -12.25 12.70 -9.49
CA LYS A 63 -12.39 11.76 -8.38
C LYS A 63 -12.80 10.35 -8.83
N ILE A 64 -13.60 10.24 -9.90
CA ILE A 64 -14.04 8.93 -10.44
C ILE A 64 -12.95 8.29 -11.30
N ARG A 65 -12.15 9.07 -12.05
CA ARG A 65 -11.00 8.54 -12.81
C ARG A 65 -9.94 7.91 -11.90
N GLN A 66 -9.79 8.38 -10.66
CA GLN A 66 -8.88 7.76 -9.70
C GLN A 66 -9.37 6.39 -9.18
N ILE A 67 -10.66 6.09 -9.25
CA ILE A 67 -11.23 4.81 -8.78
C ILE A 67 -11.21 3.74 -9.89
N GLY A 68 -11.25 4.15 -11.16
CA GLY A 68 -11.27 3.23 -12.31
C GLY A 68 -9.92 2.58 -12.67
N ASN A 69 -8.81 3.09 -12.13
CA ASN A 69 -7.45 2.55 -12.34
C ASN A 69 -6.93 1.86 -11.06
N ALA A 70 -7.79 1.15 -10.33
CA ALA A 70 -7.32 0.29 -9.25
C ALA A 70 -6.43 -0.81 -9.86
N PRO A 71 -5.14 -0.89 -9.49
CA PRO A 71 -4.27 -1.97 -9.94
C PRO A 71 -4.88 -3.33 -9.60
N PRO A 72 -4.64 -4.38 -10.40
CA PRO A 72 -5.05 -5.74 -10.03
C PRO A 72 -4.57 -6.05 -8.62
N ALA A 73 -5.44 -6.69 -7.83
CA ALA A 73 -5.20 -6.94 -6.41
C ALA A 73 -3.77 -7.44 -6.19
N PRO A 74 -2.97 -6.77 -5.34
CA PRO A 74 -1.57 -7.13 -5.16
C PRO A 74 -1.49 -8.59 -4.70
N PRO A 75 -0.49 -9.35 -5.20
CA PRO A 75 -0.31 -10.74 -4.81
C PRO A 75 -0.28 -10.84 -3.28
N ALA A 76 -0.98 -11.84 -2.73
CA ALA A 76 -1.05 -12.05 -1.29
C ALA A 76 0.37 -12.13 -0.72
N LEU A 77 0.78 -11.07 -0.01
CA LEU A 77 2.08 -10.99 0.62
C LEU A 77 2.11 -11.94 1.82
N GLN A 78 3.04 -12.88 1.83
CA GLN A 78 3.21 -13.83 2.92
C GLN A 78 4.29 -13.31 3.87
N ARG A 79 4.11 -13.55 5.18
CA ARG A 79 5.14 -13.27 6.18
C ARG A 79 6.23 -14.33 6.09
N ILE A 80 7.46 -13.87 5.85
CA ILE A 80 8.62 -14.75 5.65
C ILE A 80 9.51 -14.73 6.88
N ASP A 81 9.75 -13.54 7.43
CA ASP A 81 10.70 -13.37 8.52
C ASP A 81 10.26 -12.24 9.46
N THR A 82 10.87 -12.20 10.64
CA THR A 82 10.64 -11.17 11.66
C THR A 82 11.97 -10.67 12.18
N ILE A 83 12.24 -9.38 12.03
CA ILE A 83 13.45 -8.75 12.56
C ILE A 83 13.13 -7.85 13.74
N SER A 84 13.87 -8.02 14.84
CA SER A 84 13.85 -7.04 15.93
C SER A 84 14.83 -5.91 15.63
N TYR A 85 14.31 -4.69 15.49
CA TYR A 85 15.13 -3.49 15.29
C TYR A 85 14.61 -2.40 16.22
N ARG A 86 15.52 -1.80 16.99
CA ARG A 86 15.17 -0.77 17.97
C ARG A 86 14.09 -1.25 18.96
N ASN A 87 14.19 -2.46 19.51
CA ASN A 87 13.26 -3.02 20.51
C ASN A 87 11.79 -3.07 20.04
N VAL A 88 11.55 -3.13 18.73
CA VAL A 88 10.24 -3.43 18.15
C VAL A 88 10.42 -4.49 17.07
N ASN A 89 9.36 -5.24 16.80
CA ASN A 89 9.41 -6.33 15.85
C ASN A 89 8.83 -5.87 14.52
N TRP A 90 9.61 -6.04 13.46
CA TRP A 90 9.22 -5.74 12.09
C TRP A 90 8.96 -7.05 11.36
N ASP A 91 7.76 -7.19 10.82
CA ASP A 91 7.45 -8.32 9.96
C ASP A 91 7.93 -8.01 8.54
N ILE A 92 8.66 -8.96 7.96
CA ILE A 92 9.08 -8.90 6.57
C ILE A 92 8.11 -9.75 5.77
N LEU A 93 7.52 -9.12 4.76
CA LEU A 93 6.59 -9.72 3.83
C LEU A 93 7.27 -9.87 2.48
N ALA A 94 6.99 -10.95 1.76
CA ALA A 94 7.25 -10.98 0.33
C ALA A 94 6.20 -11.82 -0.40
N PRO A 95 6.12 -11.70 -1.73
CA PRO A 95 5.25 -12.54 -2.54
C PRO A 95 5.58 -14.03 -2.34
N ALA A 96 4.56 -14.87 -2.38
CA ALA A 96 4.73 -16.32 -2.32
C ALA A 96 5.72 -16.81 -3.41
N GLN A 97 6.46 -17.87 -3.10
CA GLN A 97 7.35 -18.51 -4.07
C GLN A 97 6.54 -19.02 -5.26
N HIS A 98 7.06 -18.77 -6.48
CA HIS A 98 6.39 -19.23 -7.67
C HIS A 98 6.58 -20.76 -7.80
N PRO A 99 5.55 -21.56 -8.19
CA PRO A 99 5.68 -23.03 -8.22
C PRO A 99 6.79 -23.58 -9.12
N LYS A 100 7.22 -22.79 -10.12
CA LYS A 100 8.28 -23.16 -11.07
C LYS A 100 9.67 -22.68 -10.65
N GLU A 101 9.76 -21.92 -9.57
CA GLU A 101 11.00 -21.29 -9.13
C GLU A 101 11.70 -22.16 -8.08
N SER A 102 13.02 -22.33 -8.20
CA SER A 102 13.80 -23.06 -7.20
C SER A 102 13.90 -22.26 -5.90
N ALA A 103 14.08 -22.95 -4.77
CA ALA A 103 14.26 -22.28 -3.47
C ALA A 103 15.52 -21.39 -3.45
N ALA A 104 16.56 -21.74 -4.21
CA ALA A 104 17.79 -20.97 -4.32
C ALA A 104 17.58 -19.65 -5.09
N ASP A 105 16.83 -19.70 -6.19
CA ASP A 105 16.49 -18.50 -6.97
C ASP A 105 15.58 -17.57 -6.16
N TYR A 106 14.61 -18.14 -5.44
CA TYR A 106 13.74 -17.40 -4.53
C TYR A 106 14.55 -16.64 -3.47
N ALA A 107 15.49 -17.32 -2.81
CA ALA A 107 16.37 -16.73 -1.80
C ALA A 107 17.24 -15.60 -2.37
N ARG A 108 17.71 -15.72 -3.62
CA ARG A 108 18.49 -14.67 -4.31
C ARG A 108 17.65 -13.44 -4.62
N ARG A 109 16.39 -13.59 -5.02
CA ARG A 109 15.50 -12.44 -5.30
C ARG A 109 14.92 -11.80 -4.03
N LEU A 110 14.89 -12.54 -2.93
CA LEU A 110 14.26 -12.12 -1.67
C LEU A 110 14.66 -10.71 -1.20
N PRO A 111 15.95 -10.32 -1.18
CA PRO A 111 16.34 -8.97 -0.74
C PRO A 111 15.80 -7.84 -1.62
N GLY A 112 15.47 -8.13 -2.89
CA GLY A 112 14.92 -7.16 -3.84
C GLY A 112 13.40 -7.00 -3.73
N ILE A 113 12.69 -8.09 -3.46
CA ILE A 113 11.22 -8.14 -3.46
C ILE A 113 10.58 -8.04 -2.06
N ALA A 114 11.36 -8.21 -1.01
CA ALA A 114 10.84 -8.19 0.35
C ALA A 114 10.54 -6.76 0.81
N GLU A 115 9.37 -6.60 1.41
CA GLU A 115 8.85 -5.35 1.95
C GLU A 115 8.66 -5.49 3.46
N ILE A 116 8.92 -4.41 4.20
CA ILE A 116 8.65 -4.37 5.63
C ILE A 116 7.22 -3.91 5.87
N ARG A 117 6.48 -4.68 6.68
CA ARG A 117 5.13 -4.32 7.09
C ARG A 117 5.18 -3.13 8.04
N ILE A 118 4.40 -2.11 7.70
CA ILE A 118 4.12 -0.95 8.55
C ILE A 118 2.63 -1.05 8.92
N PRO A 119 2.25 -0.94 10.21
CA PRO A 119 3.08 -0.58 11.38
C PRO A 119 3.88 -1.75 11.98
N PRO A 120 4.93 -1.45 12.79
CA PRO A 120 5.67 -2.47 13.55
C PRO A 120 4.84 -3.08 14.69
N LYS A 121 5.25 -4.25 15.16
CA LYS A 121 4.63 -4.99 16.26
C LYS A 121 5.32 -4.72 17.60
N CYS A 122 4.52 -4.71 18.65
CA CYS A 122 4.97 -4.60 20.02
C CYS A 122 5.84 -5.81 20.42
N PRO A 123 6.99 -5.61 21.07
CA PRO A 123 7.85 -6.72 21.51
C PRO A 123 7.23 -7.55 22.64
N LYS A 124 6.26 -7.00 23.39
CA LYS A 124 5.65 -7.67 24.55
C LYS A 124 4.45 -8.54 24.17
N CYS A 125 3.55 -8.03 23.33
CA CYS A 125 2.29 -8.71 23.00
C CYS A 125 2.10 -8.97 21.50
N GLY A 126 3.01 -8.54 20.63
CA GLY A 126 2.93 -8.78 19.18
C GLY A 126 1.87 -7.98 18.43
N ILE A 127 1.14 -7.09 19.10
CA ILE A 127 0.10 -6.24 18.49
C ILE A 127 0.74 -5.03 17.81
N GLU A 128 0.11 -4.57 16.73
CA GLU A 128 0.51 -3.40 15.96
C GLU A 128 0.60 -2.13 16.84
N LEU A 129 1.62 -1.32 16.60
CA LEU A 129 1.85 -0.07 17.30
C LEU A 129 1.16 1.09 16.59
N GLU A 130 0.55 1.99 17.36
CA GLU A 130 0.03 3.27 16.88
C GLU A 130 1.11 4.35 16.95
N GLU A 131 1.18 5.20 15.94
CA GLU A 131 2.04 6.39 15.93
C GLU A 131 1.24 7.63 16.30
N ARG A 132 1.69 8.33 17.35
CA ARG A 132 1.15 9.61 17.79
C ARG A 132 2.22 10.69 17.66
N LYS A 133 1.84 11.85 17.13
CA LYS A 133 2.75 13.01 17.09
C LYS A 133 2.97 13.53 18.51
N ALA A 134 4.23 13.61 18.94
CA ALA A 134 4.57 14.20 20.23
C ALA A 134 4.41 15.73 20.18
N MET A 135 4.01 16.34 21.30
CA MET A 135 3.85 17.81 21.39
C MET A 135 5.19 18.55 21.19
N LEU A 136 6.31 17.95 21.58
CA LEU A 136 7.67 18.44 21.32
C LEU A 136 8.46 17.40 20.49
N PHE A 137 8.95 17.82 19.32
CA PHE A 137 9.83 17.12 18.37
C PHE A 137 9.87 15.57 18.50
N GLY A 138 9.15 14.88 17.62
CA GLY A 138 9.22 13.43 17.44
C GLY A 138 7.86 12.74 17.42
N HIS A 139 7.92 11.41 17.53
CA HIS A 139 6.79 10.49 17.44
C HIS A 139 6.79 9.58 18.69
N ILE A 140 5.60 9.27 19.19
CA ILE A 140 5.40 8.29 20.26
C ILE A 140 4.74 7.08 19.63
N TRP A 141 5.38 5.94 19.75
CA TRP A 141 4.86 4.65 19.33
C TRP A 141 4.23 3.98 20.54
N GLN A 142 2.93 3.71 20.49
CA GLN A 142 2.18 3.19 21.61
C GLN A 142 1.46 1.90 21.23
N CYS A 143 1.55 0.88 22.08
CA CYS A 143 0.75 -0.32 21.96
C CYS A 143 -0.60 -0.12 22.63
N VAL A 144 -1.68 -0.35 21.87
CA VAL A 144 -3.06 -0.26 22.36
C VAL A 144 -3.43 -1.32 23.39
N SER A 145 -2.73 -2.45 23.40
CA SER A 145 -3.07 -3.59 24.27
C SER A 145 -2.28 -3.61 25.58
N CYS A 146 -0.95 -3.55 25.54
CA CYS A 146 -0.12 -3.69 26.75
C CYS A 146 0.44 -2.37 27.29
N GLY A 147 0.10 -1.24 26.65
CA GLY A 147 0.58 0.09 27.06
C GLY A 147 2.07 0.33 26.82
N PHE A 148 2.78 -0.54 26.09
CA PHE A 148 4.16 -0.29 25.70
C PHE A 148 4.27 1.02 24.93
N THR A 149 5.08 1.96 25.43
CA THR A 149 5.33 3.25 24.79
C THR A 149 6.80 3.43 24.49
N LYS A 150 7.10 3.92 23.30
CA LYS A 150 8.45 4.27 22.89
C LYS A 150 8.47 5.62 22.17
N ARG A 151 9.34 6.52 22.63
CA ARG A 151 9.58 7.79 21.92
C ARG A 151 10.63 7.56 20.83
N ASN A 152 10.34 8.03 19.64
CA ASN A 152 11.27 8.03 18.52
C ASN A 152 11.32 9.41 17.87
N ARG A 153 12.45 9.74 17.25
CA ARG A 153 12.62 10.99 16.52
C ARG A 153 11.99 10.92 15.14
N ASP A 154 12.08 9.76 14.50
CA ASP A 154 11.67 9.52 13.12
C ASP A 154 10.33 8.76 13.05
N THR A 155 9.66 8.81 11.90
CA THR A 155 8.38 8.12 11.64
C THR A 155 8.54 6.61 11.47
N PHE A 156 7.44 5.86 11.51
CA PHE A 156 7.44 4.44 11.12
C PHE A 156 8.07 4.18 9.75
N THR A 157 7.75 5.00 8.74
CA THR A 157 8.25 4.82 7.37
C THR A 157 9.77 4.96 7.27
N THR A 158 10.33 5.94 7.96
CA THR A 158 11.79 6.20 7.96
C THR A 158 12.53 5.06 8.65
N GLU A 159 11.99 4.56 9.76
CA GLU A 159 12.61 3.48 10.53
C GLU A 159 12.41 2.12 9.88
N ALA A 160 11.31 1.90 9.19
CA ALA A 160 11.11 0.72 8.35
C ALA A 160 12.19 0.63 7.28
N GLY A 161 12.53 1.75 6.62
CA GLY A 161 13.64 1.78 5.65
C GLY A 161 14.99 1.38 6.26
N ARG A 162 15.27 1.80 7.50
CA ARG A 162 16.49 1.41 8.23
C ARG A 162 16.46 -0.07 8.64
N ALA A 163 15.33 -0.55 9.15
CA ALA A 163 15.15 -1.96 9.48
C ALA A 163 15.32 -2.85 8.24
N ALA A 164 14.81 -2.43 7.08
CA ALA A 164 14.94 -3.14 5.81
C ALA A 164 16.39 -3.26 5.40
N LYS A 165 17.16 -2.17 5.51
CA LYS A 165 18.60 -2.18 5.21
C LYS A 165 19.38 -3.13 6.12
N VAL A 166 19.06 -3.15 7.42
CA VAL A 166 19.68 -4.09 8.38
C VAL A 166 19.33 -5.53 8.05
N TRP A 167 18.07 -5.80 7.70
CA TRP A 167 17.64 -7.14 7.32
C TRP A 167 18.31 -7.62 6.02
N LYS A 168 18.33 -6.78 4.97
CA LYS A 168 19.02 -7.12 3.70
C LYS A 168 20.48 -7.49 3.92
N GLY A 169 21.20 -6.69 4.73
CA GLY A 169 22.59 -7.01 5.07
C GLY A 169 22.77 -8.34 5.79
N LYS A 170 21.82 -8.73 6.67
CA LYS A 170 21.85 -10.06 7.32
C LYS A 170 21.61 -11.20 6.33
N VAL A 171 20.65 -11.04 5.42
CA VAL A 171 20.33 -12.06 4.41
C VAL A 171 21.49 -12.24 3.44
N GLU A 172 22.07 -11.15 2.95
CA GLU A 172 23.23 -11.18 2.04
C GLU A 172 24.45 -11.83 2.70
N ALA A 173 24.74 -11.47 3.97
CA ALA A 173 25.83 -12.09 4.73
C ALA A 173 25.58 -13.60 4.97
N GLY A 174 24.33 -13.97 5.30
CA GLY A 174 23.95 -15.37 5.48
C GLY A 174 24.02 -16.19 4.18
N ALA A 175 23.61 -15.60 3.06
CA ALA A 175 23.70 -16.24 1.74
C ALA A 175 25.16 -16.44 1.31
N ALA A 176 26.04 -15.47 1.58
CA ALA A 176 27.48 -15.61 1.33
C ALA A 176 28.10 -16.72 2.17
N ALA A 177 27.75 -16.81 3.45
CA ALA A 177 28.24 -17.87 4.35
C ALA A 177 27.75 -19.27 3.92
N ALA A 178 26.49 -19.41 3.53
CA ALA A 178 25.94 -20.67 3.03
C ALA A 178 26.56 -21.11 1.69
N GLY A 179 26.83 -20.16 0.79
CA GLY A 179 27.55 -20.41 -0.46
C GLY A 179 28.99 -20.86 -0.24
N ALA A 180 29.68 -20.28 0.75
CA ALA A 180 31.04 -20.68 1.14
C ALA A 180 31.08 -22.08 1.76
N ALA A 181 30.06 -22.45 2.56
CA ALA A 181 29.95 -23.79 3.15
C ALA A 181 29.65 -24.88 2.10
N ALA A 182 28.91 -24.56 1.03
CA ALA A 182 28.65 -25.48 -0.08
C ALA A 182 29.84 -25.65 -1.05
N ALA A 183 30.79 -24.70 -1.05
CA ALA A 183 32.00 -24.74 -1.87
C ALA A 183 33.22 -25.30 -1.13
N ALA A 184 33.10 -25.61 0.16
CA ALA A 184 34.12 -26.39 0.86
C ALA A 184 34.15 -27.80 0.23
N PRO A 185 35.28 -28.23 -0.37
CA PRO A 185 35.38 -29.57 -0.89
C PRO A 185 35.09 -30.55 0.24
N LEU A 186 34.23 -31.53 -0.03
CA LEU A 186 34.09 -32.74 0.79
C LEU A 186 35.48 -33.34 0.99
N SER A 187 36.19 -32.88 2.04
CA SER A 187 37.37 -33.54 2.54
C SER A 187 36.88 -34.91 2.98
N SER A 188 37.35 -35.91 2.26
CA SER A 188 37.02 -37.31 2.36
C SER A 188 36.78 -37.75 3.81
N PRO A 189 35.76 -38.57 4.08
CA PRO A 189 35.59 -39.14 5.42
C PRO A 189 36.90 -39.84 5.84
N PRO A 190 37.36 -39.64 7.09
CA PRO A 190 38.54 -40.33 7.58
C PRO A 190 38.32 -41.84 7.43
N ALA A 191 39.27 -42.49 6.75
CA ALA A 191 39.27 -43.92 6.52
C ALA A 191 39.03 -44.66 7.85
N ALA A 192 37.97 -45.47 7.88
CA ALA A 192 37.67 -46.33 9.01
C ALA A 192 38.90 -47.23 9.30
N PRO A 193 39.34 -47.33 10.55
CA PRO A 193 40.43 -48.25 10.90
C PRO A 193 39.97 -49.69 10.64
N ALA A 194 40.74 -50.40 9.83
CA ALA A 194 40.59 -51.83 9.58
C ALA A 194 40.69 -52.58 10.92
N GLY A 195 39.57 -53.13 11.38
CA GLY A 195 39.52 -54.02 12.52
C GLY A 195 40.28 -55.33 12.22
N PRO A 196 41.08 -55.84 13.16
CA PRO A 196 41.88 -57.04 12.95
C PRO A 196 40.99 -58.28 12.88
N ALA A 197 41.39 -59.17 11.98
CA ALA A 197 40.81 -60.48 11.73
C ALA A 197 40.85 -61.35 13.00
N ASP A 198 39.67 -61.76 13.44
CA ASP A 198 39.51 -62.75 14.51
C ASP A 198 39.74 -64.16 13.95
N LYS A 199 40.61 -64.91 14.62
CA LYS A 199 41.25 -66.12 14.12
C LYS A 199 41.16 -67.19 15.20
N LYS A 200 40.25 -68.17 15.00
CA LYS A 200 40.20 -69.49 15.67
C LYS A 200 39.96 -69.40 17.20
N GLU A 201 39.32 -70.36 17.86
CA GLU A 201 39.67 -71.77 17.88
C GLU A 201 38.55 -72.58 18.54
N SER A 202 38.33 -73.77 17.99
CA SER A 202 37.49 -74.84 18.53
C SER A 202 37.98 -75.30 19.90
N GLN A 203 37.06 -75.58 20.82
CA GLN A 203 36.96 -76.84 21.56
C GLN A 203 35.63 -76.93 22.30
#